data_AF-A0A258FZG4-F1
#
_entry.id   AF-A0A258FZG4-F1
#
_cell.length_a   1.000
_cell.length_b   1.000
_cell.length_c   1.000
_cell.angle_alpha   90.00
_cell.angle_beta   90.00
_cell.angle_gamma   90.00
#
_symmetry.space_group_name_H-M   'P 1'
#
loop_
_entity.id
_entity.type
_entity.pdbx_description
1 polymer ?
#
loop_
_entity_poly.entity_id
_entity_poly.type
_entity_poly.pdbx_seq_one_letter_code
_entity_poly.pdbx_strand_id
1 'polypeptide(L)'
;MPEVICTTVYQFPELSEAAKEKARSWYRELGPHDDWWDAVYEDFERVCEILGIRLKTSPVRLMGGGTRAKPCIWFSGFWSQGDGACFEGYWSNAKGAAARIRDYAPKDATLHGIADRLQAIQRRNFYQLAAEVSHCGRYYHEFTMSVDVTHDSSTWQPPTVDAEEIVTEALRDLAHWLYRQLEAEYDHLTSDEAIEEGIIVNEYTFTEAGRRFG
;
A
#
# COMPACT_ATOMS: atom_id res chain seq x y z
N MET A 1 20.18 11.20 49.04
CA MET A 1 21.22 10.36 48.42
C MET A 1 20.51 9.37 47.52
N PRO A 2 20.91 9.18 46.26
CA PRO A 2 20.35 8.13 45.43
C PRO A 2 20.77 6.74 45.95
N GLU A 3 19.87 5.77 45.93
CA GLU A 3 20.17 4.35 46.12
C GLU A 3 20.39 3.67 44.77
N VAL A 4 21.36 2.75 44.70
CA VAL A 4 21.70 2.00 43.49
C VAL A 4 21.16 0.57 43.62
N ILE A 5 20.38 0.14 42.62
CA ILE A 5 19.85 -1.22 42.51
C ILE A 5 20.58 -1.93 41.36
N CYS A 6 21.16 -3.10 41.63
CA CYS A 6 21.72 -3.97 40.59
C CYS A 6 20.65 -4.97 40.13
N THR A 7 20.42 -5.08 38.82
CA THR A 7 19.48 -6.05 38.24
C THR A 7 20.15 -6.77 37.07
N THR A 8 20.12 -8.10 37.08
CA THR A 8 20.57 -8.91 35.95
C THR A 8 19.55 -8.85 34.83
N VAL A 9 20.03 -8.60 33.61
CA VAL A 9 19.22 -8.57 32.40
C VAL A 9 19.81 -9.49 31.34
N TYR A 10 18.97 -9.90 30.40
CA TYR A 10 19.25 -10.88 29.37
C TYR A 10 18.90 -10.30 28.00
N GLN A 11 19.66 -10.71 26.99
CA GLN A 11 19.33 -10.53 25.58
C GLN A 11 18.32 -11.58 25.13
N PHE A 12 17.57 -11.30 24.06
CA PHE A 12 16.50 -12.18 23.59
C PHE A 12 16.89 -13.66 23.37
N PRO A 13 18.05 -13.98 22.77
CA PRO A 13 18.46 -15.38 22.57
C PRO A 13 18.72 -16.15 23.87
N GLU A 14 18.96 -15.44 24.98
CA GLU A 14 19.27 -16.01 26.29
C GLU A 14 18.01 -16.35 27.10
N LEU A 15 16.84 -15.89 26.64
CA LEU A 15 15.57 -16.10 27.32
C LEU A 15 15.04 -17.53 27.15
N SER A 16 14.31 -18.02 28.16
CA SER A 16 13.47 -19.21 28.02
C SER A 16 12.33 -18.96 27.02
N GLU A 17 11.77 -20.02 26.42
CA GLU A 17 10.67 -19.89 25.45
C GLU A 17 9.45 -19.14 26.02
N ALA A 18 9.11 -19.35 27.29
CA ALA A 18 8.03 -18.61 27.96
C ALA A 18 8.36 -17.13 28.17
N ALA A 19 9.63 -16.78 28.35
CA ALA A 19 10.08 -15.41 28.46
C ALA A 19 10.17 -14.73 27.07
N LYS A 20 10.57 -15.47 26.03
CA LYS A 20 10.55 -14.99 24.64
C LYS A 20 9.13 -14.63 24.18
N GLU A 21 8.12 -15.42 24.53
CA GLU A 21 6.74 -15.06 24.17
C GLU A 21 6.28 -13.73 24.81
N LYS A 22 6.69 -13.48 26.05
CA LYS A 22 6.41 -12.19 26.71
C LYS A 22 7.16 -11.03 26.06
N ALA A 23 8.41 -11.26 25.65
CA ALA A 23 9.20 -10.27 24.92
C ALA A 23 8.57 -9.97 23.55
N ARG A 24 8.14 -10.99 22.80
CA ARG A 24 7.39 -10.82 21.54
C ARG A 24 6.08 -10.07 21.75
N SER A 25 5.29 -10.45 22.76
CA SER A 25 4.04 -9.75 23.11
C SER A 25 4.28 -8.27 23.40
N TRP A 26 5.31 -7.95 24.19
CA TRP A 26 5.68 -6.55 24.47
C TRP A 26 6.04 -5.80 23.19
N TYR A 27 6.80 -6.42 22.29
CA TYR A 27 7.17 -5.75 21.03
C TYR A 27 5.96 -5.56 20.11
N ARG A 28 5.03 -6.52 20.04
CA ARG A 28 3.76 -6.37 19.30
C ARG A 28 2.93 -5.18 19.77
N GLU A 29 2.97 -4.84 21.05
CA GLU A 29 2.26 -3.68 21.60
C GLU A 29 2.81 -2.34 21.09
N LEU A 30 4.06 -2.30 20.63
CA LEU A 30 4.62 -1.10 20.00
C LEU A 30 3.99 -0.84 18.62
N GLY A 31 3.53 -1.90 17.96
CA GLY A 31 3.05 -1.88 16.58
C GLY A 31 4.17 -1.63 15.56
N PRO A 32 3.86 -1.72 14.26
CA PRO A 32 4.75 -1.23 13.21
C PRO A 32 5.04 0.26 13.40
N HIS A 33 6.25 0.67 13.02
CA HIS A 33 6.64 2.07 12.98
C HIS A 33 5.68 2.93 12.12
N ASP A 34 5.67 4.24 12.41
CA ASP A 34 4.99 5.21 11.55
C ASP A 34 5.53 5.09 10.11
N ASP A 35 4.63 5.18 9.14
CA ASP A 35 4.93 5.11 7.70
C ASP A 35 5.45 3.74 7.20
N TRP A 36 5.14 2.64 7.91
CA TRP A 36 5.51 1.27 7.47
C TRP A 36 5.03 0.90 6.06
N TRP A 37 3.98 1.56 5.56
CA TRP A 37 3.42 1.36 4.21
C TRP A 37 4.23 2.07 3.12
N ASP A 38 5.22 2.91 3.43
CA ASP A 38 5.89 3.78 2.45
C ASP A 38 6.52 2.99 1.31
N ALA A 39 7.16 1.85 1.59
CA ALA A 39 7.72 0.99 0.54
C ALA A 39 6.64 0.43 -0.40
N VAL A 40 5.48 0.06 0.13
CA VAL A 40 4.34 -0.42 -0.66
C VAL A 40 3.75 0.72 -1.51
N TYR A 41 3.71 1.93 -0.96
CA TYR A 41 3.24 3.10 -1.70
C TYR A 41 4.20 3.48 -2.83
N GLU A 42 5.51 3.44 -2.59
CA GLU A 42 6.52 3.69 -3.62
C GLU A 42 6.42 2.67 -4.77
N ASP A 43 6.23 1.38 -4.46
CA ASP A 43 5.98 0.34 -5.47
C ASP A 43 4.68 0.60 -6.25
N PHE A 44 3.61 0.96 -5.54
CA PHE A 44 2.33 1.28 -6.16
C PHE A 44 2.40 2.51 -7.08
N GLU A 45 3.11 3.56 -6.67
CA GLU A 45 3.36 4.74 -7.51
C GLU A 45 4.06 4.34 -8.82
N ARG A 46 5.04 3.43 -8.74
CA ARG A 46 5.74 2.90 -9.91
C ARG A 46 4.83 2.07 -10.81
N VAL A 47 3.99 1.22 -10.24
CA VAL A 47 2.97 0.45 -10.98
C VAL A 47 2.00 1.40 -11.67
N CYS A 48 1.49 2.42 -10.97
CA CYS A 48 0.63 3.45 -11.54
C CYS A 48 1.29 4.14 -12.74
N GLU A 49 2.55 4.59 -12.61
CA GLU A 49 3.30 5.23 -13.70
C GLU A 49 3.38 4.32 -14.93
N ILE A 50 3.72 3.04 -14.73
CA ILE A 50 3.83 2.05 -15.81
C ILE A 50 2.49 1.88 -16.55
N LEU A 51 1.39 1.83 -15.81
CA LEU A 51 0.02 1.65 -16.32
C LEU A 51 -0.60 2.94 -16.91
N GLY A 52 0.08 4.08 -16.81
CA GLY A 52 -0.41 5.36 -17.34
C GLY A 52 -1.34 6.10 -16.38
N ILE A 53 -1.22 5.82 -15.08
CA ILE A 53 -1.96 6.47 -14.01
C ILE A 53 -1.05 7.51 -13.37
N ARG A 54 -1.48 8.77 -13.43
CA ARG A 54 -0.88 9.88 -12.68
C ARG A 54 -1.71 10.12 -11.43
N LEU A 55 -1.16 9.77 -10.27
CA LEU A 55 -1.84 9.96 -8.98
C LEU A 55 -2.06 11.45 -8.70
N LYS A 56 -3.21 11.79 -8.10
CA LYS A 56 -3.42 13.11 -7.53
C LYS A 56 -2.52 13.25 -6.30
N THR A 57 -2.17 14.49 -5.98
CA THR A 57 -1.35 14.77 -4.80
C THR A 57 -1.98 15.87 -3.97
N SER A 58 -1.93 15.72 -2.65
CA SER A 58 -2.31 16.75 -1.70
C SER A 58 -1.05 17.44 -1.11
N PRO A 59 -1.08 18.77 -0.92
CA PRO A 59 0.02 19.48 -0.29
C PRO A 59 0.05 19.22 1.22
N VAL A 60 1.17 18.72 1.73
CA VAL A 60 1.43 18.52 3.16
C VAL A 60 2.44 19.55 3.63
N ARG A 61 2.05 20.38 4.61
CA ARG A 61 2.94 21.39 5.21
C ARG A 61 3.98 20.70 6.09
N LEU A 62 5.24 21.04 5.88
CA LEU A 62 6.36 20.58 6.68
C LEU A 62 6.63 21.57 7.82
N MET A 63 7.16 21.08 8.94
CA MET A 63 7.47 21.90 10.12
C MET A 63 8.45 23.05 9.82
N GLY A 64 9.26 22.93 8.75
CA GLY A 64 10.18 23.97 8.27
C GLY A 64 9.58 25.00 7.30
N GLY A 65 8.25 25.04 7.13
CA GLY A 65 7.57 26.00 6.25
C GLY A 65 7.53 25.62 4.77
N GLY A 66 8.12 24.48 4.39
CA GLY A 66 7.99 23.89 3.05
C GLY A 66 6.71 23.08 2.87
N THR A 67 6.43 22.66 1.63
CA THR A 67 5.30 21.78 1.30
C THR A 67 5.80 20.56 0.53
N ARG A 68 5.41 19.36 0.96
CA ARG A 68 5.62 18.10 0.22
C ARG A 68 4.32 17.71 -0.49
N ALA A 69 4.43 17.17 -1.70
CA ALA A 69 3.29 16.54 -2.37
C ALA A 69 3.15 15.11 -1.85
N LYS A 70 2.00 14.77 -1.25
CA LYS A 70 1.67 13.40 -0.82
C LYS A 70 0.67 12.80 -1.80
N PRO A 71 0.92 11.61 -2.37
CA PRO A 71 -0.05 10.96 -3.25
C PRO A 71 -1.37 10.71 -2.50
N CYS A 72 -2.48 10.86 -3.21
CA CYS A 72 -3.83 10.58 -2.73
C CYS A 72 -4.08 9.07 -2.74
N ILE A 73 -3.46 8.37 -1.80
CA ILE A 73 -3.60 6.93 -1.55
C ILE A 73 -4.07 6.76 -0.11
N TRP A 74 -5.09 5.95 0.11
CA TRP A 74 -5.61 5.64 1.44
C TRP A 74 -6.02 4.18 1.56
N PHE A 75 -6.02 3.68 2.79
CA PHE A 75 -6.53 2.37 3.14
C PHE A 75 -7.16 2.41 4.53
N SER A 76 -8.00 1.43 4.84
CA SER A 76 -8.40 1.10 6.21
C SER A 76 -7.93 -0.33 6.55
N GLY A 77 -7.83 -0.65 7.84
CA GLY A 77 -7.07 -1.80 8.38
C GLY A 77 -7.59 -3.18 7.97
N PHE A 78 -7.19 -4.26 8.62
CA PHE A 78 -7.36 -5.62 8.05
C PHE A 78 -8.44 -6.47 8.73
N TRP A 79 -9.24 -5.87 9.62
CA TRP A 79 -9.95 -6.61 10.67
C TRP A 79 -11.46 -6.34 10.67
N SER A 80 -11.98 -5.56 9.71
CA SER A 80 -13.40 -5.25 9.56
C SER A 80 -13.91 -5.50 8.15
N GLN A 81 -15.20 -5.84 8.04
CA GLN A 81 -15.88 -5.89 6.75
C GLN A 81 -16.00 -4.47 6.19
N GLY A 82 -15.53 -4.28 4.95
CA GLY A 82 -15.50 -2.97 4.28
C GLY A 82 -14.13 -2.29 4.33
N ASP A 83 -13.12 -2.97 4.87
CA ASP A 83 -11.75 -2.55 4.72
C ASP A 83 -11.22 -2.76 3.29
N GLY A 84 -10.32 -1.87 2.87
CA GLY A 84 -9.72 -1.92 1.56
C GLY A 84 -8.73 -0.78 1.35
N ALA A 85 -8.37 -0.55 0.09
CA ALA A 85 -7.60 0.61 -0.31
C ALA A 85 -8.29 1.35 -1.46
N CYS A 86 -7.99 2.63 -1.59
CA CYS A 86 -8.42 3.45 -2.71
C CYS A 86 -7.36 4.50 -3.04
N PHE A 87 -7.46 5.07 -4.24
CA PHE A 87 -6.58 6.13 -4.70
C PHE A 87 -7.33 7.11 -5.60
N GLU A 88 -6.74 8.28 -5.81
CA GLU A 88 -7.18 9.24 -6.82
C GLU A 88 -6.11 9.46 -7.87
N GLY A 89 -6.53 9.66 -9.11
CA GLY A 89 -5.59 9.84 -10.20
C GLY A 89 -6.25 10.10 -11.54
N TYR A 90 -5.41 10.23 -12.55
CA TYR A 90 -5.79 10.36 -13.94
C TYR A 90 -5.19 9.19 -14.70
N TRP A 91 -6.03 8.37 -15.32
CA TRP A 91 -5.59 7.30 -16.20
C TRP A 91 -5.65 7.76 -17.66
N SER A 92 -4.62 7.42 -18.43
CA SER A 92 -4.55 7.63 -19.87
C SER A 92 -3.71 6.55 -20.53
N ASN A 93 -3.79 6.44 -21.87
CA ASN A 93 -3.02 5.44 -22.59
C ASN A 93 -1.50 5.63 -22.41
N ALA A 94 -0.85 4.64 -21.80
CA ALA A 94 0.61 4.55 -21.76
C ALA A 94 1.11 3.49 -22.74
N LYS A 95 1.82 3.93 -23.79
CA LYS A 95 2.38 3.05 -24.83
C LYS A 95 3.24 1.96 -24.21
N GLY A 96 2.93 0.69 -24.47
CA GLY A 96 3.71 -0.45 -24.00
C GLY A 96 3.55 -0.79 -22.51
N ALA A 97 2.53 -0.25 -21.83
CA ALA A 97 2.26 -0.55 -20.42
C ALA A 97 2.24 -2.06 -20.11
N ALA A 98 1.55 -2.85 -20.94
CA ALA A 98 1.45 -4.31 -20.78
C ALA A 98 2.79 -5.06 -20.87
N ALA A 99 3.75 -4.56 -21.66
CA ALA A 99 5.09 -5.15 -21.72
C ALA A 99 5.93 -4.70 -20.51
N ARG A 100 5.93 -3.39 -20.22
CA ARG A 100 6.69 -2.83 -19.10
C ARG A 100 6.28 -3.40 -17.75
N ILE A 101 4.99 -3.65 -17.53
CA ILE A 101 4.54 -4.22 -16.25
C ILE A 101 5.00 -5.67 -16.08
N ARG A 102 5.14 -6.42 -17.18
CA ARG A 102 5.70 -7.78 -17.17
C ARG A 102 7.21 -7.78 -16.94
N ASP A 103 7.91 -6.76 -17.43
CA ASP A 103 9.33 -6.59 -17.13
C ASP A 103 9.54 -6.18 -15.66
N TYR A 104 8.65 -5.35 -15.12
CA TYR A 104 8.71 -4.86 -13.75
C TYR A 104 8.32 -5.91 -12.71
N ALA A 105 7.18 -6.58 -12.92
CA ALA A 105 6.60 -7.56 -12.00
C ALA A 105 6.31 -8.89 -12.72
N PRO A 106 7.35 -9.63 -13.18
CA PRO A 106 7.19 -10.78 -14.09
C PRO A 106 6.36 -11.94 -13.55
N LYS A 107 6.14 -12.00 -12.24
CA LYS A 107 5.37 -13.06 -11.57
C LYS A 107 3.97 -12.61 -11.16
N ASP A 108 3.62 -11.34 -11.35
CA ASP A 108 2.34 -10.79 -10.89
C ASP A 108 1.26 -10.92 -11.96
N ALA A 109 0.55 -12.05 -11.93
CA ALA A 109 -0.53 -12.32 -12.87
C ALA A 109 -1.70 -11.32 -12.76
N THR A 110 -1.92 -10.74 -11.59
CA THR A 110 -3.00 -9.77 -11.33
C THR A 110 -2.71 -8.47 -12.07
N LEU A 111 -1.51 -7.91 -11.92
CA LEU A 111 -1.07 -6.72 -12.65
C LEU A 111 -1.07 -6.94 -14.16
N HIS A 112 -0.67 -8.13 -14.62
CA HIS A 112 -0.76 -8.48 -16.04
C HIS A 112 -2.20 -8.45 -16.56
N GLY A 113 -3.14 -9.05 -15.82
CA GLY A 113 -4.56 -9.05 -16.18
C GLY A 113 -5.19 -7.66 -16.19
N ILE A 114 -4.81 -6.79 -15.26
CA ILE A 114 -5.22 -5.36 -15.25
C ILE A 114 -4.70 -4.67 -16.51
N ALA A 115 -3.40 -4.78 -16.79
CA ALA A 115 -2.78 -4.11 -17.94
C ALA A 115 -3.36 -4.58 -19.28
N ASP A 116 -3.64 -5.88 -19.42
CA ASP A 116 -4.22 -6.44 -20.65
C ASP A 116 -5.64 -5.94 -20.89
N ARG A 117 -6.48 -5.85 -19.85
CA ARG A 117 -7.84 -5.28 -19.96
C ARG A 117 -7.80 -3.81 -20.35
N LEU A 118 -6.96 -3.01 -19.68
CA LEU A 118 -6.77 -1.60 -20.01
C LEU A 118 -6.25 -1.41 -21.45
N GLN A 119 -5.33 -2.25 -21.90
CA GLN A 119 -4.81 -2.20 -23.27
C GLN A 119 -5.87 -2.59 -24.31
N ALA A 120 -6.65 -3.64 -24.03
CA ALA A 120 -7.70 -4.12 -24.91
C ALA A 120 -8.79 -3.05 -25.11
N ILE A 121 -9.23 -2.40 -24.04
CA ILE A 121 -10.26 -1.36 -24.12
C ILE A 121 -9.74 -0.09 -24.78
N GLN A 122 -8.47 0.30 -24.54
CA GLN A 122 -7.83 1.39 -25.27
C GLN A 122 -7.78 1.11 -26.78
N ARG A 123 -7.38 -0.10 -27.19
CA ARG A 123 -7.32 -0.47 -28.62
C ARG A 123 -8.67 -0.35 -29.33
N ARG A 124 -9.77 -0.71 -28.64
CA ARG A 124 -11.13 -0.61 -29.16
C ARG A 124 -11.63 0.84 -29.31
N ASN A 125 -11.00 1.77 -28.59
CA ASN A 125 -11.30 3.19 -28.58
C ASN A 125 -10.13 4.01 -29.15
N PHE A 126 -9.38 3.42 -30.09
CA PHE A 126 -8.26 4.06 -30.80
C PHE A 126 -7.22 4.77 -29.92
N TYR A 127 -7.04 4.29 -28.69
CA TYR A 127 -6.13 4.83 -27.69
C TYR A 127 -6.49 6.23 -27.17
N GLN A 128 -7.78 6.61 -27.22
CA GLN A 128 -8.29 7.93 -26.86
C GLN A 128 -9.08 7.95 -25.54
N LEU A 129 -9.09 6.85 -24.78
CA LEU A 129 -9.73 6.85 -23.46
C LEU A 129 -8.85 7.55 -22.43
N ALA A 130 -9.48 8.33 -21.58
CA ALA A 130 -8.93 8.84 -20.34
C ALA A 130 -9.94 8.62 -19.21
N ALA A 131 -9.48 8.50 -17.97
CA ALA A 131 -10.38 8.46 -16.83
C ALA A 131 -9.86 9.33 -15.69
N GLU A 132 -10.77 9.99 -15.00
CA GLU A 132 -10.50 10.60 -13.70
C GLU A 132 -11.03 9.71 -12.59
N VAL A 133 -10.16 9.41 -11.63
CA VAL A 133 -10.49 8.64 -10.43
C VAL A 133 -10.55 9.60 -9.25
N SER A 134 -11.65 9.55 -8.52
CA SER A 134 -11.85 10.34 -7.31
C SER A 134 -12.43 9.47 -6.19
N HIS A 135 -12.07 9.78 -4.95
CA HIS A 135 -12.64 9.13 -3.78
C HIS A 135 -13.97 9.79 -3.40
N CYS A 136 -14.96 8.98 -3.00
CA CYS A 136 -16.27 9.44 -2.55
C CYS A 136 -16.67 8.76 -1.24
N GLY A 137 -17.02 9.58 -0.25
CA GLY A 137 -17.56 9.09 1.03
C GLY A 137 -16.54 9.07 2.15
N ARG A 138 -16.81 8.27 3.19
CA ARG A 138 -16.03 8.26 4.44
C ARG A 138 -15.10 7.06 4.59
N TYR A 139 -15.34 5.98 3.84
CA TYR A 139 -14.59 4.74 3.92
C TYR A 139 -13.55 4.65 2.80
N TYR A 140 -12.49 3.88 3.02
CA TYR A 140 -11.39 3.70 2.08
C TYR A 140 -11.38 2.26 1.58
N HIS A 141 -12.00 2.02 0.43
CA HIS A 141 -12.00 0.73 -0.26
C HIS A 141 -12.30 0.94 -1.75
N GLU A 142 -12.12 -0.07 -2.59
CA GLU A 142 -12.20 0.05 -4.05
C GLU A 142 -13.58 0.54 -4.54
N PHE A 143 -14.67 0.13 -3.88
CA PHE A 143 -16.01 0.59 -4.20
C PHE A 143 -16.33 2.04 -3.76
N THR A 144 -15.43 2.73 -3.05
CA THR A 144 -15.56 4.18 -2.81
C THR A 144 -14.93 5.04 -3.91
N MET A 145 -14.35 4.41 -4.93
CA MET A 145 -13.82 5.10 -6.10
C MET A 145 -14.93 5.37 -7.12
N SER A 146 -15.07 6.64 -7.49
CA SER A 146 -15.79 7.10 -8.68
C SER A 146 -14.81 7.21 -9.84
N VAL A 147 -15.19 6.69 -11.00
CA VAL A 147 -14.35 6.65 -12.21
C VAL A 147 -15.11 7.28 -13.36
N ASP A 148 -14.68 8.47 -13.77
CA ASP A 148 -15.29 9.21 -14.87
C ASP A 148 -14.50 8.95 -16.15
N VAL A 149 -15.04 8.10 -17.03
CA VAL A 149 -14.38 7.71 -18.29
C VAL A 149 -14.78 8.65 -19.42
N THR A 150 -13.79 9.21 -20.09
CA THR A 150 -13.96 10.14 -21.21
C THR A 150 -13.25 9.63 -22.45
N HIS A 151 -13.74 10.04 -23.61
CA HIS A 151 -13.11 9.76 -24.91
C HIS A 151 -12.67 11.07 -25.53
N ASP A 152 -11.36 11.26 -25.68
CA ASP A 152 -10.76 12.45 -26.29
C ASP A 152 -10.87 12.37 -27.82
N SER A 153 -12.09 12.54 -28.33
CA SER A 153 -12.34 12.66 -29.77
C SER A 153 -12.75 14.09 -30.15
N SER A 154 -12.13 14.59 -31.22
CA SER A 154 -12.52 15.85 -31.87
C SER A 154 -13.93 15.82 -32.46
N THR A 155 -14.51 14.63 -32.61
CA THR A 155 -15.85 14.40 -33.17
C THR A 155 -16.92 14.11 -32.11
N TRP A 156 -16.62 14.26 -30.81
CA TRP A 156 -17.55 13.97 -29.70
C TRP A 156 -18.15 12.56 -29.73
N GLN A 157 -17.40 11.58 -30.26
CA GLN A 157 -17.78 10.18 -30.18
C GLN A 157 -17.73 9.72 -28.72
N PRO A 158 -18.80 9.10 -28.22
CA PRO A 158 -18.79 8.54 -26.87
C PRO A 158 -17.85 7.32 -26.80
N PRO A 159 -17.36 6.97 -25.59
CA PRO A 159 -16.69 5.69 -25.37
C PRO A 159 -17.54 4.50 -25.84
N THR A 160 -16.91 3.35 -26.07
CA THR A 160 -17.66 2.10 -26.25
C THR A 160 -18.56 1.83 -25.03
N VAL A 161 -19.70 1.16 -25.25
CA VAL A 161 -20.74 0.94 -24.22
C VAL A 161 -20.20 0.29 -22.94
N ASP A 162 -19.18 -0.54 -23.06
CA ASP A 162 -18.53 -1.28 -21.97
C ASP A 162 -17.24 -0.62 -21.46
N ALA A 163 -16.84 0.54 -22.00
CA ALA A 163 -15.59 1.20 -21.62
C ALA A 163 -15.61 1.65 -20.15
N GLU A 164 -16.73 2.22 -19.71
CA GLU A 164 -16.87 2.70 -18.32
C GLU A 164 -16.74 1.56 -17.32
N GLU A 165 -17.47 0.46 -17.54
CA GLU A 165 -17.43 -0.73 -16.68
C GLU A 165 -16.04 -1.37 -16.64
N ILE A 166 -15.44 -1.66 -17.81
CA ILE A 166 -14.14 -2.34 -17.89
C ILE A 166 -13.03 -1.51 -17.25
N VAL A 167 -13.02 -0.19 -17.47
CA VAL A 167 -12.01 0.70 -16.89
C VAL A 167 -12.21 0.82 -15.39
N THR A 168 -13.46 0.96 -14.93
CA THR A 168 -13.79 1.03 -13.50
C THR A 168 -13.36 -0.23 -12.77
N GLU A 169 -13.70 -1.41 -13.29
CA GLU A 169 -13.31 -2.69 -12.71
C GLU A 169 -11.79 -2.87 -12.68
N ALA A 170 -11.09 -2.54 -13.77
CA ALA A 170 -9.63 -2.65 -13.81
C ALA A 170 -8.93 -1.73 -12.79
N LEU A 171 -9.45 -0.52 -12.57
CA LEU A 171 -8.89 0.41 -11.58
C LEU A 171 -9.26 0.03 -10.13
N ARG A 172 -10.43 -0.58 -9.92
CA ARG A 172 -10.80 -1.18 -8.63
C ARG A 172 -9.95 -2.40 -8.29
N ASP A 173 -9.70 -3.27 -9.27
CA ASP A 173 -8.80 -4.42 -9.10
C ASP A 173 -7.38 -3.97 -8.77
N LEU A 174 -6.94 -2.83 -9.32
CA LEU A 174 -5.65 -2.23 -8.96
C LEU A 174 -5.63 -1.71 -7.51
N ALA A 175 -6.72 -1.11 -7.03
CA ALA A 175 -6.84 -0.73 -5.62
C ALA A 175 -6.89 -1.94 -4.68
N HIS A 176 -7.57 -3.02 -5.11
CA HIS A 176 -7.60 -4.28 -4.38
C HIS A 176 -6.21 -4.94 -4.33
N TRP A 177 -5.46 -4.89 -5.44
CA TRP A 177 -4.07 -5.33 -5.48
C TRP A 177 -3.20 -4.59 -4.46
N LEU A 178 -3.31 -3.25 -4.40
CA LEU A 178 -2.60 -2.44 -3.40
C LEU A 178 -2.95 -2.89 -1.97
N TYR A 179 -4.25 -3.10 -1.69
CA TYR A 179 -4.68 -3.56 -0.37
C TYR A 179 -4.08 -4.91 0.02
N ARG A 180 -3.92 -5.84 -0.94
CA ARG A 180 -3.24 -7.13 -0.71
C ARG A 180 -1.75 -6.96 -0.42
N GLN A 181 -1.06 -6.04 -1.09
CA GLN A 181 0.35 -5.75 -0.77
C GLN A 181 0.50 -5.14 0.63
N LEU A 182 -0.42 -4.24 1.01
CA LEU A 182 -0.43 -3.64 2.35
C LEU A 182 -0.68 -4.69 3.45
N GLU A 183 -1.61 -5.62 3.25
CA GLU A 183 -1.83 -6.70 4.21
C GLU A 183 -0.61 -7.63 4.30
N ALA A 184 -0.01 -8.01 3.16
CA ALA A 184 1.15 -8.89 3.15
C ALA A 184 2.36 -8.27 3.89
N GLU A 185 2.59 -6.97 3.71
CA GLU A 185 3.64 -6.24 4.43
C GLU A 185 3.31 -6.13 5.93
N TYR A 186 2.06 -5.85 6.29
CA TYR A 186 1.64 -5.81 7.69
C TYR A 186 1.83 -7.17 8.38
N ASP A 187 1.43 -8.25 7.73
CA ASP A 187 1.60 -9.62 8.23
C ASP A 187 3.08 -9.97 8.38
N HIS A 188 3.93 -9.52 7.45
CA HIS A 188 5.37 -9.70 7.56
C HIS A 188 5.96 -8.95 8.76
N LEU A 189 5.64 -7.66 8.92
CA LEU A 189 6.14 -6.83 10.00
C LEU A 189 5.66 -7.26 11.40
N THR A 190 4.52 -7.94 11.46
CA THR A 190 3.95 -8.47 12.71
C THR A 190 4.22 -9.95 12.93
N SER A 191 4.97 -10.59 12.01
CA SER A 191 5.42 -11.98 12.15
C SER A 191 6.40 -12.13 13.32
N ASP A 192 6.41 -13.32 13.92
CA ASP A 192 7.30 -13.63 15.04
C ASP A 192 8.76 -13.45 14.63
N GLU A 193 9.13 -13.85 13.42
CA GLU A 193 10.48 -13.70 12.89
C GLU A 193 10.92 -12.23 12.80
N ALA A 194 10.07 -11.35 12.25
CA ALA A 194 10.38 -9.92 12.14
C ALA A 194 10.44 -9.25 13.52
N ILE A 195 9.57 -9.66 14.45
CA ILE A 195 9.59 -9.18 15.83
C ILE A 195 10.90 -9.58 16.52
N GLU A 196 11.31 -10.84 16.38
CA GLU A 196 12.55 -11.34 16.98
C GLU A 196 13.77 -10.61 16.44
N GLU A 197 13.85 -10.42 15.11
CA GLU A 197 14.90 -9.64 14.48
C GLU A 197 14.90 -8.19 15.01
N GLY A 198 13.73 -7.55 15.09
CA GLY A 198 13.59 -6.21 15.64
C GLY A 198 14.05 -6.10 17.10
N ILE A 199 13.73 -7.09 17.93
CA ILE A 199 14.21 -7.13 19.32
C ILE A 199 15.73 -7.26 19.38
N ILE A 200 16.32 -8.13 18.57
CA ILE A 200 17.76 -8.42 18.55
C ILE A 200 18.55 -7.21 18.01
N VAL A 201 18.12 -6.61 16.90
CA VAL A 201 18.80 -5.47 16.27
C VAL A 201 18.80 -4.24 17.18
N ASN A 202 17.73 -4.02 17.95
CA ASN A 202 17.65 -2.92 18.91
C ASN A 202 18.32 -3.24 20.26
N GLU A 203 18.92 -4.42 20.41
CA GLU A 203 19.63 -4.89 21.62
C GLU A 203 18.79 -4.75 22.90
N TYR A 204 17.47 -4.92 22.79
CA TYR A 204 16.58 -4.77 23.92
C TYR A 204 16.88 -5.81 25.00
N THR A 205 16.92 -5.33 26.24
CA THR A 205 17.19 -6.17 27.40
C THR A 205 15.92 -6.50 28.18
N PHE A 206 15.90 -7.71 28.74
CA PHE A 206 14.76 -8.25 29.46
C PHE A 206 15.19 -8.86 30.80
N THR A 207 14.26 -8.87 31.75
CA THR A 207 14.39 -9.69 32.96
C THR A 207 14.27 -11.19 32.60
N GLU A 208 14.68 -12.08 33.51
CA GLU A 208 14.52 -13.55 33.34
C GLU A 208 13.07 -13.95 33.01
N ALA A 209 12.10 -13.19 33.52
CA ALA A 209 10.68 -13.41 33.28
C ALA A 209 10.17 -12.86 31.93
N GLY A 210 11.04 -12.33 31.07
CA GLY A 210 10.70 -11.79 29.74
C GLY A 210 10.11 -10.38 29.74
N ARG A 211 10.18 -9.64 30.85
CA ARG A 211 9.72 -8.24 30.90
C ARG A 211 10.82 -7.30 30.42
N ARG A 212 10.47 -6.33 29.57
CA ARG A 212 11.38 -5.28 29.09
C ARG A 212 12.02 -4.52 30.25
N PHE A 213 13.33 -4.27 30.17
CA PHE A 213 14.09 -3.55 31.19
C PHE A 213 14.93 -2.40 30.61
N GLY A 214 14.62 -1.16 30.97
CA GLY A 214 15.35 0.03 30.53
C GLY A 214 14.58 0.83 29.50
#